data_AF-A0A7K2C6B1-F1
#
_entry.id   AF-A0A7K2C6B1-F1
#
_cell.length_a   1.000
_cell.length_b   1.000
_cell.length_c   1.000
_cell.angle_alpha   90.00
_cell.angle_beta   90.00
_cell.angle_gamma   90.00
#
_symmetry.space_group_name_H-M   'P 1'
#
loop_
_entity.id
_entity.type
_entity.pdbx_description
1 polymer ?
#
loop_
_entity_poly.entity_id
_entity_poly.type
_entity_poly.pdbx_seq_one_letter_code
_entity_poly.pdbx_strand_id
1 'polypeptide(L)'
;MFHLWPAHRVCANCSVLAIRFGRSRAQLVPVLLMIMLLAACGSNPGETGPDRINAWQTVERYKIDQRIATQRVSQWVREPGNEAKAWDDAIMALGLETPDALPAVDAALTIATANPIDDLGFMALRFAFYELRNIDQAVRSDYEDSVFELLETHYIHDLRLDRILLGLIRFGGDRGVDLVDEVVARSNQRQLRGRGAYWSASERLKDVDDLSKSVDERSQIRAEVMYMAELVASEYGDVTVFRGQPGGEAIQPVLYVLDNLAVGQTIPEATAQRIGGDQESLSQYRGNVLLLDFWATWCVPCIASLPDIKRLSETLGDLDFQVITISVDENVELVEEFMESRADLPYINWFVGPESKLYNDWSIQGLPTYIVVDRDGTVLGKSIELEPLY
;
A
#
# COMPACT_ATOMS: atom_id res chain seq x y z
N MET A 1 54.52 28.77 26.41
CA MET A 1 53.75 27.56 26.79
C MET A 1 52.52 27.55 25.88
N PHE A 2 52.30 26.70 24.90
CA PHE A 2 52.82 25.38 24.54
C PHE A 2 52.86 25.25 22.99
N HIS A 3 53.87 24.51 22.53
CA HIS A 3 54.01 23.77 21.26
C HIS A 3 52.78 22.86 20.94
N LEU A 4 52.39 22.41 19.73
CA LEU A 4 52.99 22.18 18.40
C LEU A 4 51.88 22.02 17.30
N TRP A 5 52.31 22.23 16.05
CA TRP A 5 51.74 22.17 14.67
C TRP A 5 51.07 20.84 14.17
N PRO A 6 50.60 20.69 12.90
CA PRO A 6 49.63 21.46 12.09
C PRO A 6 48.52 20.61 11.41
N ALA A 7 47.46 21.29 10.99
CA ALA A 7 46.56 20.86 9.91
C ALA A 7 47.32 20.65 8.59
N HIS A 8 47.07 19.53 7.91
CA HIS A 8 47.57 19.32 6.56
C HIS A 8 46.46 18.87 5.59
N ARG A 9 46.33 19.71 4.54
CA ARG A 9 45.99 19.37 3.15
C ARG A 9 44.51 19.07 2.86
N VAL A 10 43.76 20.16 2.76
CA VAL A 10 42.79 20.35 1.67
C VAL A 10 43.48 19.99 0.36
N CYS A 11 43.13 18.85 -0.23
CA CYS A 11 43.63 18.45 -1.54
C CYS A 11 42.83 19.23 -2.59
N ALA A 12 43.39 20.34 -3.03
CA ALA A 12 42.97 21.08 -4.20
C ALA A 12 43.15 20.20 -5.44
N ASN A 13 42.06 19.60 -5.92
CA ASN A 13 41.87 19.21 -7.34
C ASN A 13 40.40 18.85 -7.67
N CYS A 14 39.42 19.50 -7.04
CA CYS A 14 37.99 19.35 -7.38
C CYS A 14 37.49 20.34 -8.45
N SER A 15 38.37 20.92 -9.27
CA SER A 15 37.95 21.94 -10.23
C SER A 15 38.77 21.86 -11.51
N VAL A 16 38.51 20.85 -12.35
CA VAL A 16 38.56 20.87 -13.84
C VAL A 16 38.22 19.45 -14.30
N LEU A 17 36.92 19.14 -14.42
CA LEU A 17 36.41 18.09 -15.34
C LEU A 17 34.89 18.22 -15.51
N ALA A 18 34.41 19.46 -15.50
CA ALA A 18 33.16 19.83 -16.15
C ALA A 18 33.57 20.42 -17.50
N ILE A 19 33.36 19.67 -18.59
CA ILE A 19 33.04 20.12 -19.97
C ILE A 19 33.37 18.96 -20.94
N ARG A 20 32.32 18.56 -21.68
CA ARG A 20 32.28 17.63 -22.82
C ARG A 20 32.55 16.15 -22.54
N PHE A 21 31.56 15.39 -22.06
CA PHE A 21 31.33 14.00 -22.53
C PHE A 21 29.85 13.60 -22.37
N GLY A 22 29.32 12.87 -23.35
CA GLY A 22 27.89 12.58 -23.53
C GLY A 22 27.25 11.62 -22.51
N ARG A 23 25.92 11.57 -22.56
CA ARG A 23 24.94 11.03 -21.58
C ARG A 23 25.05 9.55 -21.15
N SER A 24 26.07 8.77 -21.52
CA SER A 24 26.13 7.33 -21.20
C SER A 24 26.97 6.95 -19.96
N ARG A 25 27.71 7.88 -19.33
CA ARG A 25 28.55 7.60 -18.15
C ARG A 25 27.98 8.03 -16.80
N ALA A 26 26.78 8.60 -16.77
CA ALA A 26 26.15 9.09 -15.52
C ALA A 26 25.83 7.99 -14.49
N GLN A 27 25.85 6.71 -14.88
CA GLN A 27 25.64 5.56 -13.98
C GLN A 27 26.92 5.00 -13.36
N LEU A 28 28.11 5.29 -13.91
CA LEU A 28 29.39 4.83 -13.38
C LEU A 28 29.99 5.77 -12.33
N VAL A 29 29.62 7.05 -12.37
CA VAL A 29 30.10 8.07 -11.42
C VAL A 29 29.62 7.80 -9.98
N PRO A 30 28.35 7.41 -9.73
CA PRO A 30 27.91 7.00 -8.41
C PRO A 30 28.63 5.75 -7.89
N VAL A 31 28.92 4.78 -8.77
CA VAL A 31 29.65 3.55 -8.43
C VAL A 31 31.07 3.85 -8.01
N LEU A 32 31.79 4.70 -8.76
CA LEU A 32 33.12 5.17 -8.38
C LEU A 32 33.10 6.00 -7.10
N LEU A 33 32.10 6.86 -6.90
CA LEU A 33 31.94 7.62 -5.65
C LEU A 33 31.63 6.70 -4.46
N MET A 34 30.78 5.68 -4.64
CA MET A 34 30.41 4.74 -3.59
C MET A 34 31.56 3.79 -3.25
N ILE A 35 32.33 3.32 -4.23
CA ILE A 35 33.58 2.57 -4.02
C ILE A 35 34.60 3.45 -3.28
N MET A 36 34.73 4.72 -3.65
CA MET A 36 35.60 5.66 -2.93
C MET A 36 35.10 5.99 -1.52
N LEU A 37 33.78 6.05 -1.29
CA LEU A 37 33.18 6.26 0.02
C LEU A 37 33.29 5.03 0.92
N LEU A 38 33.12 3.82 0.37
CA LEU A 38 33.37 2.55 1.06
C LEU A 38 34.85 2.38 1.43
N ALA A 39 35.77 2.94 0.63
CA ALA A 39 37.19 3.00 0.96
C ALA A 39 37.55 4.13 1.95
N ALA A 40 36.69 5.15 2.12
CA ALA A 40 36.95 6.32 2.95
C ALA A 40 36.27 6.27 4.33
N CYS A 41 35.20 5.50 4.50
CA CYS A 41 34.60 5.22 5.80
C CYS A 41 35.31 4.02 6.44
N GLY A 42 36.06 4.27 7.52
CA GLY A 42 36.97 3.31 8.15
C GLY A 42 36.30 2.08 8.78
N SER A 43 36.02 1.06 7.99
CA SER A 43 35.90 -0.34 8.44
C SER A 43 37.17 -1.12 8.07
N ASN A 44 37.55 -2.05 8.95
CA ASN A 44 38.81 -2.80 8.94
C ASN A 44 39.25 -3.31 7.54
N PRO A 45 40.55 -3.27 7.17
CA PRO A 45 41.05 -3.68 5.85
C PRO A 45 40.97 -5.18 5.53
N GLY A 46 40.26 -5.97 6.35
CA GLY A 46 40.14 -7.42 6.21
C GLY A 46 38.88 -7.92 5.50
N GLU A 47 37.87 -7.06 5.29
CA GLU A 47 36.50 -7.49 4.90
C GLU A 47 35.98 -6.86 3.59
N THR A 48 36.87 -6.30 2.78
CA THR A 48 36.57 -5.92 1.38
C THR A 48 37.20 -6.95 0.44
N GLY A 49 36.72 -8.19 0.47
CA GLY A 49 37.16 -9.26 -0.43
C GLY A 49 36.65 -9.09 -1.87
N PRO A 50 37.31 -9.71 -2.88
CA PRO A 50 36.84 -9.77 -4.27
C PRO A 50 35.39 -10.26 -4.40
N ASP A 51 34.98 -11.18 -3.53
CA ASP A 51 33.63 -11.78 -3.53
C ASP A 51 32.53 -10.75 -3.24
N ARG A 52 32.81 -9.76 -2.40
CA ARG A 52 31.85 -8.71 -2.01
C ARG A 52 31.62 -7.70 -3.13
N ILE A 53 32.68 -7.35 -3.86
CA ILE A 53 32.61 -6.50 -5.06
C ILE A 53 31.84 -7.23 -6.17
N ASN A 54 32.13 -8.51 -6.36
CA ASN A 54 31.46 -9.33 -7.36
C ASN A 54 29.96 -9.47 -7.06
N ALA A 55 29.59 -9.72 -5.80
CA ALA A 55 28.19 -9.81 -5.38
C ALA A 55 27.42 -8.51 -5.65
N TRP A 56 27.97 -7.34 -5.30
CA TRP A 56 27.30 -6.07 -5.57
C TRP A 56 27.19 -5.76 -7.07
N GLN A 57 28.19 -6.14 -7.87
CA GLN A 57 28.12 -6.03 -9.33
C GLN A 57 26.99 -6.88 -9.92
N THR A 58 26.70 -8.05 -9.35
CA THR A 58 25.55 -8.88 -9.73
C THR A 58 24.23 -8.15 -9.45
N VAL A 59 24.07 -7.61 -8.24
CA VAL A 59 22.89 -6.82 -7.85
C VAL A 59 22.67 -5.61 -8.77
N GLU A 60 23.72 -4.84 -9.06
CA GLU A 60 23.61 -3.65 -9.90
C GLU A 60 23.32 -3.98 -11.37
N ARG A 61 23.91 -5.06 -11.89
CA ARG A 61 23.62 -5.53 -13.25
C ARG A 61 22.16 -5.92 -13.39
N TYR A 62 21.64 -6.68 -12.44
CA TYR A 62 20.22 -7.04 -12.40
C TYR A 62 19.30 -5.80 -12.46
N LYS A 63 19.57 -4.78 -11.63
CA LYS A 63 18.78 -3.53 -11.63
C LYS A 63 18.82 -2.80 -12.98
N ILE A 64 19.98 -2.77 -13.62
CA ILE A 64 20.14 -2.14 -14.95
C ILE A 64 19.31 -2.91 -15.99
N ASP A 65 19.41 -4.23 -16.00
CA ASP A 65 18.70 -5.09 -16.95
C ASP A 65 17.18 -4.98 -16.76
N GLN A 66 16.70 -5.02 -15.50
CA GLN A 66 15.28 -4.79 -15.17
C GLN A 66 14.78 -3.43 -15.68
N ARG A 67 15.57 -2.37 -15.50
CA ARG A 67 15.21 -1.02 -15.93
C ARG A 67 15.15 -0.92 -17.45
N ILE A 68 16.09 -1.54 -18.16
CA ILE A 68 16.10 -1.57 -19.63
C ILE A 68 14.88 -2.33 -20.14
N ALA A 69 14.58 -3.51 -19.59
CA ALA A 69 13.41 -4.30 -19.96
C ALA A 69 12.11 -3.50 -19.75
N THR A 70 11.95 -2.90 -18.57
CA THR A 70 10.78 -2.07 -18.24
C THR A 70 10.60 -0.90 -19.20
N GLN A 71 11.67 -0.20 -19.54
CA GLN A 71 11.62 0.91 -20.49
C GLN A 71 11.19 0.47 -21.88
N ARG A 72 11.72 -0.67 -22.36
CA ARG A 72 11.37 -1.21 -23.69
C ARG A 72 9.93 -1.69 -23.74
N VAL A 73 9.46 -2.42 -22.73
CA VAL A 73 8.05 -2.84 -22.60
C VAL A 73 7.12 -1.62 -22.58
N SER A 74 7.45 -0.62 -21.75
CA SER A 74 6.65 0.61 -21.64
C SER A 74 6.62 1.42 -22.94
N GLN A 75 7.66 1.36 -23.77
CA GLN A 75 7.65 1.99 -25.09
C GLN A 75 6.75 1.23 -26.05
N TRP A 76 6.86 -0.10 -26.08
CA TRP A 76 6.11 -0.96 -26.97
C TRP A 76 4.59 -0.95 -26.70
N VAL A 77 4.16 -0.94 -25.44
CA VAL A 77 2.72 -0.87 -25.08
C VAL A 77 2.08 0.46 -25.54
N ARG A 78 2.88 1.52 -25.72
CA ARG A 78 2.42 2.82 -26.21
C ARG A 78 2.34 2.91 -27.73
N GLU A 79 2.78 1.87 -28.46
CA GLU A 79 2.67 1.84 -29.92
C GLU A 79 1.24 1.47 -30.34
N PRO A 80 0.69 2.11 -31.41
CA PRO A 80 -0.65 1.81 -31.90
C PRO A 80 -0.87 0.32 -32.19
N GLY A 81 -1.92 -0.28 -31.62
CA GLY A 81 -2.25 -1.70 -31.76
C GLY A 81 -1.71 -2.63 -30.67
N ASN A 82 -1.08 -2.10 -29.61
CA ASN A 82 -0.56 -2.84 -28.46
C ASN A 82 -1.21 -2.45 -27.11
N GLU A 83 -2.22 -1.58 -27.11
CA GLU A 83 -2.72 -0.85 -25.93
C GLU A 83 -3.40 -1.74 -24.88
N ALA A 84 -3.79 -2.96 -25.23
CA ALA A 84 -4.46 -3.93 -24.35
C ALA A 84 -3.66 -5.22 -24.11
N LYS A 85 -2.39 -5.26 -24.51
CA LYS A 85 -1.56 -6.47 -24.42
C LYS A 85 -0.85 -6.56 -23.07
N ALA A 86 -0.73 -7.78 -22.55
CA ALA A 86 -0.13 -8.04 -21.25
C ALA A 86 1.39 -7.79 -21.27
N TRP A 87 1.99 -7.67 -20.08
CA TRP A 87 3.44 -7.52 -19.93
C TRP A 87 4.22 -8.66 -20.60
N ASP A 88 3.70 -9.89 -20.51
CA ASP A 88 4.32 -11.07 -21.11
C ASP A 88 4.30 -11.05 -22.65
N ASP A 89 3.23 -10.50 -23.24
CA ASP A 89 3.13 -10.32 -24.69
C ASP A 89 4.21 -9.35 -25.18
N ALA A 90 4.44 -8.27 -24.43
CA ALA A 90 5.47 -7.28 -24.74
C ALA A 90 6.89 -7.88 -24.64
N ILE A 91 7.15 -8.69 -23.59
CA ILE A 91 8.42 -9.38 -23.41
C ILE A 91 8.70 -10.31 -24.60
N MET A 92 7.71 -11.13 -24.98
CA MET A 92 7.83 -12.07 -26.09
C MET A 92 8.04 -11.33 -27.43
N ALA A 93 7.25 -10.29 -27.70
CA ALA A 93 7.35 -9.50 -28.93
C ALA A 93 8.68 -8.76 -29.08
N LEU A 94 9.25 -8.29 -27.96
CA LEU A 94 10.53 -7.58 -27.93
C LEU A 94 11.75 -8.51 -27.88
N GLY A 95 11.53 -9.83 -27.77
CA GLY A 95 12.58 -10.82 -27.56
C GLY A 95 13.41 -10.50 -26.31
N LEU A 96 12.76 -10.01 -25.25
CA LEU A 96 13.43 -9.70 -24.00
C LEU A 96 13.58 -10.98 -23.18
N GLU A 97 14.79 -11.22 -22.67
CA GLU A 97 14.96 -12.14 -21.55
C GLU A 97 14.55 -11.41 -20.27
N THR A 98 13.67 -12.01 -19.48
CA THR A 98 13.38 -11.53 -18.13
C THR A 98 14.61 -11.77 -17.27
N PRO A 99 15.15 -10.73 -16.61
CA PRO A 99 16.30 -10.91 -15.74
C PRO A 99 15.95 -11.88 -14.61
N ASP A 100 16.73 -12.95 -14.46
CA ASP A 100 16.59 -13.89 -13.36
C ASP A 100 16.99 -13.19 -12.04
N ALA A 101 16.05 -13.12 -11.10
CA ALA A 101 16.23 -12.48 -9.81
C ALA A 101 17.10 -13.31 -8.86
N LEU A 102 17.15 -14.64 -9.04
CA LEU A 102 17.74 -15.55 -8.06
C LEU A 102 19.23 -15.26 -7.79
N PRO A 103 20.10 -15.08 -8.80
CA PRO A 103 21.51 -14.75 -8.55
C PRO A 103 21.71 -13.40 -7.85
N ALA A 104 20.80 -12.44 -8.09
CA ALA A 104 20.86 -11.13 -7.46
C ALA A 104 20.41 -11.19 -5.99
N VAL A 105 19.38 -11.97 -5.67
CA VAL A 105 18.93 -12.21 -4.30
C VAL A 105 19.97 -12.96 -3.50
N ASP A 106 20.57 -14.02 -4.07
CA ASP A 106 21.66 -14.78 -3.45
C ASP A 106 22.89 -13.89 -3.12
N ALA A 107 23.30 -13.07 -4.10
CA ALA A 107 24.37 -12.10 -3.89
C ALA A 107 24.02 -11.06 -2.81
N ALA A 108 22.77 -10.60 -2.75
CA ALA A 108 22.32 -9.67 -1.74
C ALA A 108 22.30 -10.28 -0.34
N LEU A 109 21.86 -11.53 -0.19
CA LEU A 109 21.94 -12.27 1.07
C LEU A 109 23.38 -12.50 1.50
N THR A 110 24.28 -12.81 0.57
CA THR A 110 25.72 -12.91 0.87
C THR A 110 26.27 -11.62 1.48
N ILE A 111 25.88 -10.46 0.94
CA ILE A 111 26.28 -9.15 1.47
C ILE A 111 25.66 -8.91 2.85
N ALA A 112 24.36 -9.20 3.01
CA ALA A 112 23.61 -8.99 4.24
C ALA A 112 24.13 -9.87 5.38
N THR A 113 24.33 -11.16 5.15
CA THR A 113 24.85 -12.12 6.15
C THR A 113 26.26 -11.77 6.60
N ALA A 114 27.11 -11.30 5.69
CA ALA A 114 28.47 -10.90 6.05
C ALA A 114 28.51 -9.63 6.91
N ASN A 115 27.51 -8.74 6.78
CA ASN A 115 27.51 -7.43 7.44
C ASN A 115 26.10 -7.07 7.93
N PRO A 116 25.55 -7.83 8.87
CA PRO A 116 24.12 -7.82 9.17
C PRO A 116 23.64 -6.56 9.88
N ILE A 117 24.54 -5.62 10.21
CA ILE A 117 24.22 -4.40 10.96
C ILE A 117 24.65 -3.11 10.24
N ASP A 118 25.41 -3.17 9.15
CA ASP A 118 25.84 -1.95 8.44
C ASP A 118 24.79 -1.49 7.41
N ASP A 119 24.94 -0.28 6.88
CA ASP A 119 23.97 0.28 5.92
C ASP A 119 23.93 -0.51 4.61
N LEU A 120 25.06 -1.08 4.21
CA LEU A 120 25.16 -1.87 2.98
C LEU A 120 24.43 -3.19 3.12
N GLY A 121 24.56 -3.87 4.26
CA GLY A 121 23.86 -5.08 4.62
C GLY A 121 22.36 -4.87 4.66
N PHE A 122 21.89 -3.79 5.30
CA PHE A 122 20.45 -3.46 5.28
C PHE A 122 19.94 -3.17 3.87
N MET A 123 20.70 -2.41 3.07
CA MET A 123 20.33 -2.11 1.69
C MET A 123 20.23 -3.38 0.83
N ALA A 124 21.16 -4.33 1.02
CA ALA A 124 21.14 -5.62 0.35
C ALA A 124 19.98 -6.49 0.83
N LEU A 125 19.74 -6.58 2.13
CA LEU A 125 18.62 -7.32 2.71
C LEU A 125 17.26 -6.78 2.25
N ARG A 126 17.10 -5.46 2.22
CA ARG A 126 15.92 -4.80 1.66
C ARG A 126 15.72 -5.15 0.19
N PHE A 127 16.80 -5.14 -0.60
CA PHE A 127 16.73 -5.54 -2.00
C PHE A 127 16.27 -6.99 -2.12
N ALA A 128 16.90 -7.92 -1.39
CA ALA A 128 16.50 -9.33 -1.38
C ALA A 128 15.01 -9.49 -1.06
N PHE A 129 14.53 -8.86 0.01
CA PHE A 129 13.12 -8.87 0.41
C PHE A 129 12.15 -8.50 -0.73
N TYR A 130 12.41 -7.40 -1.45
CA TYR A 130 11.49 -6.99 -2.51
C TYR A 130 11.57 -7.86 -3.76
N GLU A 131 12.75 -8.42 -4.06
CA GLU A 131 12.97 -9.26 -5.24
C GLU A 131 12.51 -10.71 -5.07
N LEU A 132 12.22 -11.16 -3.84
CA LEU A 132 11.60 -12.48 -3.59
C LEU A 132 10.33 -12.68 -4.44
N ARG A 133 9.55 -11.62 -4.68
CA ARG A 133 8.34 -11.67 -5.53
C ARG A 133 8.61 -12.11 -6.97
N ASN A 134 9.84 -11.90 -7.45
CA ASN A 134 10.30 -12.20 -8.79
C ASN A 134 10.98 -13.57 -8.89
N ILE A 135 11.01 -14.34 -7.80
CA ILE A 135 11.50 -15.72 -7.74
C ILE A 135 10.32 -16.68 -7.78
N ASP A 136 10.48 -17.80 -8.49
CA ASP A 136 9.49 -18.88 -8.53
C ASP A 136 9.15 -19.39 -7.11
N GLN A 137 7.86 -19.63 -6.86
CA GLN A 137 7.37 -19.99 -5.53
C GLN A 137 8.02 -21.27 -4.99
N ALA A 138 8.37 -22.24 -5.85
CA ALA A 138 8.95 -23.51 -5.42
C ALA A 138 10.36 -23.38 -4.82
N VAL A 139 11.06 -22.28 -5.09
CA VAL A 139 12.42 -22.02 -4.60
C VAL A 139 12.46 -20.87 -3.59
N ARG A 140 11.38 -20.09 -3.48
CA ARG A 140 11.32 -18.85 -2.68
C ARG A 140 11.45 -19.08 -1.16
N SER A 141 10.96 -20.20 -0.64
CA SER A 141 10.84 -20.45 0.81
C SER A 141 12.17 -20.32 1.56
N ASP A 142 13.24 -20.90 1.02
CA ASP A 142 14.55 -20.93 1.69
C ASP A 142 15.17 -19.52 1.79
N TYR A 143 14.90 -18.69 0.80
CA TYR A 143 15.33 -17.29 0.77
C TYR A 143 14.46 -16.41 1.68
N GLU A 144 13.16 -16.68 1.75
CA GLU A 144 12.27 -16.04 2.73
C GLU A 144 12.75 -16.29 4.16
N ASP A 145 13.04 -17.54 4.52
CA ASP A 145 13.59 -17.90 5.84
C ASP A 145 14.82 -17.09 6.20
N SER A 146 15.79 -17.04 5.27
CA SER A 146 17.03 -16.28 5.46
C SER A 146 16.79 -14.77 5.61
N VAL A 147 15.87 -14.19 4.81
CA VAL A 147 15.56 -12.76 4.89
C VAL A 147 14.92 -12.41 6.22
N PHE A 148 13.90 -13.16 6.64
CA PHE A 148 13.16 -12.89 7.87
C PHE A 148 14.00 -13.16 9.12
N GLU A 149 14.81 -14.22 9.14
CA GLU A 149 15.74 -14.49 10.25
C GLU A 149 16.72 -13.33 10.45
N LEU A 150 17.28 -12.78 9.37
CA LEU A 150 18.18 -11.61 9.45
C LEU A 150 17.46 -10.36 9.94
N LEU A 151 16.23 -10.11 9.47
CA LEU A 151 15.41 -8.97 9.91
C LEU A 151 15.08 -9.05 11.40
N GLU A 152 14.60 -10.21 11.86
CA GLU A 152 14.26 -10.50 13.25
C GLU A 152 15.47 -10.37 14.18
N THR A 153 16.61 -10.95 13.77
CA THR A 153 17.80 -11.02 14.61
C THR A 153 18.48 -9.66 14.75
N HIS A 154 18.51 -8.85 13.69
CA HIS A 154 19.37 -7.67 13.64
C HIS A 154 18.64 -6.33 13.55
N TYR A 155 17.39 -6.29 13.07
CA TYR A 155 16.74 -5.03 12.67
C TYR A 155 15.49 -4.65 13.46
N ILE A 156 14.97 -5.52 14.35
CA ILE A 156 13.77 -5.20 15.16
C ILE A 156 13.94 -3.94 16.04
N HIS A 157 15.18 -3.53 16.30
CA HIS A 157 15.54 -2.35 17.09
C HIS A 157 16.18 -1.23 16.26
N ASP A 158 16.21 -1.39 14.93
CA ASP A 158 16.95 -0.52 14.03
C ASP A 158 16.01 0.34 13.18
N LEU A 159 16.15 1.67 13.28
CA LEU A 159 15.29 2.63 12.58
C LEU A 159 15.30 2.47 11.05
N ARG A 160 16.27 1.78 10.46
CA ARG A 160 16.27 1.50 9.02
C ARG A 160 15.11 0.57 8.62
N LEU A 161 14.66 -0.30 9.52
CA LEU A 161 13.50 -1.18 9.29
C LEU A 161 12.23 -0.40 8.94
N ASP A 162 12.13 0.84 9.42
CA ASP A 162 11.04 1.77 9.11
C ASP A 162 10.81 1.97 7.60
N ARG A 163 11.87 1.82 6.80
CA ARG A 163 11.84 1.95 5.33
C ARG A 163 11.08 0.82 4.64
N ILE A 164 10.78 -0.27 5.36
CA ILE A 164 10.12 -1.46 4.80
C ILE A 164 8.92 -1.96 5.60
N LEU A 165 8.56 -1.37 6.75
CA LEU A 165 7.41 -1.82 7.56
C LEU A 165 6.12 -2.02 6.74
N LEU A 166 5.76 -1.05 5.91
CA LEU A 166 4.62 -1.17 4.99
C LEU A 166 4.81 -2.30 3.96
N GLY A 167 6.04 -2.46 3.46
CA GLY A 167 6.37 -3.52 2.53
C GLY A 167 6.22 -4.91 3.16
N LEU A 168 6.64 -5.07 4.40
CA LEU A 168 6.49 -6.32 5.16
C LEU A 168 5.02 -6.73 5.25
N ILE A 169 4.13 -5.82 5.65
CA ILE A 169 2.70 -6.13 5.73
C ILE A 169 2.08 -6.43 4.36
N ARG A 170 2.42 -5.64 3.32
CA ARG A 170 1.81 -5.81 1.99
C ARG A 170 2.30 -7.03 1.23
N PHE A 171 3.55 -7.45 1.47
CA PHE A 171 4.26 -8.34 0.57
C PHE A 171 4.99 -9.49 1.26
N GLY A 172 5.13 -9.44 2.59
CA GLY A 172 5.78 -10.49 3.37
C GLY A 172 4.84 -11.65 3.76
N GLY A 173 3.56 -11.59 3.39
CA GLY A 173 2.56 -12.55 3.84
C GLY A 173 2.42 -12.55 5.36
N ASP A 174 2.03 -13.70 5.92
CA ASP A 174 1.84 -13.87 7.36
C ASP A 174 3.11 -13.54 8.16
N ARG A 175 4.28 -13.97 7.67
CA ARG A 175 5.57 -13.66 8.30
C ARG A 175 5.90 -12.17 8.34
N GLY A 176 5.48 -11.44 7.31
CA GLY A 176 5.58 -9.99 7.25
C GLY A 176 4.76 -9.32 8.34
N VAL A 177 3.53 -9.80 8.56
CA VAL A 177 2.64 -9.33 9.63
C VAL A 177 3.24 -9.69 11.00
N ASP A 178 3.64 -10.94 11.20
CA ASP A 178 4.23 -11.44 12.45
C ASP A 178 5.47 -10.63 12.85
N LEU A 179 6.38 -10.36 11.90
CA LEU A 179 7.56 -9.53 12.17
C LEU A 179 7.17 -8.10 12.57
N VAL A 180 6.18 -7.48 11.92
CA VAL A 180 5.75 -6.14 12.31
C VAL A 180 5.11 -6.14 13.68
N ASP A 181 4.30 -7.15 14.02
CA ASP A 181 3.71 -7.29 15.35
C ASP A 181 4.80 -7.50 16.41
N GLU A 182 5.86 -8.25 16.09
CA GLU A 182 7.03 -8.42 16.96
C GLU A 182 7.82 -7.11 17.14
N VAL A 183 7.95 -6.29 16.10
CA VAL A 183 8.51 -4.93 16.17
C VAL A 183 7.68 -4.05 17.10
N VAL A 184 6.35 -4.09 17.00
CA VAL A 184 5.45 -3.32 17.88
C VAL A 184 5.60 -3.78 19.33
N ALA A 185 5.70 -5.09 19.56
CA ALA A 185 5.79 -5.67 20.89
C ALA A 185 7.15 -5.41 21.56
N ARG A 186 8.25 -5.59 20.84
CA ARG A 186 9.59 -5.73 21.45
C ARG A 186 10.56 -4.61 21.11
N SER A 187 10.31 -3.81 20.08
CA SER A 187 11.30 -2.83 19.65
C SER A 187 11.63 -1.82 20.76
N ASN A 188 12.90 -1.48 20.94
CA ASN A 188 13.28 -0.35 21.80
C ASN A 188 13.10 1.02 21.10
N GLN A 189 12.76 1.03 19.81
CA GLN A 189 12.54 2.24 19.04
C GLN A 189 11.06 2.62 19.03
N ARG A 190 10.72 3.69 19.74
CA ARG A 190 9.36 4.20 19.80
C ARG A 190 8.77 4.49 18.42
N GLN A 191 9.60 5.02 17.51
CA GLN A 191 9.18 5.30 16.13
C GLN A 191 8.80 4.03 15.36
N LEU A 192 9.54 2.93 15.51
CA LEU A 192 9.20 1.66 14.87
C LEU A 192 7.91 1.07 15.42
N ARG A 193 7.71 1.12 16.74
CA ARG A 193 6.48 0.62 17.37
C ARG A 193 5.26 1.40 16.89
N GLY A 194 5.33 2.73 16.90
CA GLY A 194 4.22 3.57 16.44
C GLY A 194 3.90 3.41 14.96
N ARG A 195 4.92 3.37 14.09
CA ARG A 195 4.70 3.16 12.65
C ARG A 195 4.30 1.73 12.31
N GLY A 196 4.82 0.73 13.03
CA GLY A 196 4.42 -0.66 12.89
C GLY A 196 2.95 -0.85 13.24
N ALA A 197 2.51 -0.32 14.38
CA ALA A 197 1.11 -0.40 14.81
C ALA A 197 0.18 0.33 13.84
N TYR A 198 0.56 1.51 13.35
CA TYR A 198 -0.20 2.25 12.35
C TYR A 198 -0.38 1.46 11.04
N TRP A 199 0.70 0.90 10.51
CA TRP A 199 0.61 0.13 9.27
C TRP A 199 -0.14 -1.18 9.47
N SER A 200 0.05 -1.87 10.60
CA SER A 200 -0.69 -3.09 10.94
C SER A 200 -2.19 -2.78 10.97
N ALA A 201 -2.61 -1.73 11.67
CA ALA A 201 -4.01 -1.32 11.71
C ALA A 201 -4.57 -0.91 10.33
N SER A 202 -3.84 -0.06 9.60
CA SER A 202 -4.34 0.53 8.35
C SER A 202 -4.44 -0.48 7.21
N GLU A 203 -3.46 -1.37 7.06
CA GLU A 203 -3.40 -2.31 5.92
C GLU A 203 -4.28 -3.55 6.14
N ARG A 204 -4.53 -3.92 7.40
CA ARG A 204 -5.36 -5.08 7.78
C ARG A 204 -6.82 -4.71 7.97
N LEU A 205 -7.19 -3.42 7.91
CA LEU A 205 -8.59 -2.98 7.99
C LEU A 205 -9.46 -3.62 6.90
N LYS A 206 -8.93 -3.80 5.69
CA LYS A 206 -9.64 -4.47 4.59
C LYS A 206 -10.07 -5.90 4.92
N ASP A 207 -9.34 -6.56 5.81
CA ASP A 207 -9.57 -7.95 6.20
C ASP A 207 -10.65 -8.09 7.27
N VAL A 208 -11.06 -6.98 7.91
CA VAL A 208 -12.15 -6.94 8.91
C VAL A 208 -13.50 -7.28 8.27
N ASP A 209 -13.71 -6.85 7.03
CA ASP A 209 -14.97 -7.01 6.30
C ASP A 209 -14.89 -8.05 5.18
N ASP A 210 -13.79 -8.82 5.10
CA ASP A 210 -13.58 -9.85 4.08
C ASP A 210 -14.55 -11.03 4.26
N LEU A 211 -15.64 -11.03 3.49
CA LEU A 211 -16.71 -12.02 3.55
C LEU A 211 -16.27 -13.44 3.16
N SER A 212 -15.07 -13.63 2.61
CA SER A 212 -14.51 -14.97 2.38
C SER A 212 -14.06 -15.65 3.69
N LYS A 213 -13.87 -14.88 4.76
CA LYS A 213 -13.46 -15.37 6.09
C LYS A 213 -14.65 -15.62 7.00
N SER A 214 -14.50 -16.55 7.94
CA SER A 214 -15.53 -16.83 8.94
C SER A 214 -15.78 -15.61 9.84
N VAL A 215 -16.94 -15.60 10.51
CA VAL A 215 -17.30 -14.55 11.47
C VAL A 215 -16.28 -14.47 12.62
N ASP A 216 -15.78 -15.61 13.08
CA ASP A 216 -14.80 -15.67 14.18
C ASP A 216 -13.44 -15.10 13.73
N GLU A 217 -12.98 -15.45 12.53
CA GLU A 217 -11.73 -14.89 11.97
C GLU A 217 -11.83 -13.37 11.79
N ARG A 218 -12.92 -12.86 11.21
CA ARG A 218 -13.15 -11.42 11.08
C ARG A 218 -13.23 -10.71 12.42
N SER A 219 -13.86 -11.33 13.41
CA SER A 219 -13.95 -10.79 14.77
C SER A 219 -12.58 -10.70 15.44
N GLN A 220 -11.73 -11.71 15.25
CA GLN A 220 -10.34 -11.70 15.74
C GLN A 220 -9.52 -10.61 15.04
N ILE A 221 -9.58 -10.55 13.71
CA ILE A 221 -8.87 -9.51 12.92
C ILE A 221 -9.32 -8.12 13.38
N ARG A 222 -10.63 -7.89 13.57
CA ARG A 222 -11.17 -6.62 14.07
C ARG A 222 -10.58 -6.25 15.43
N ALA A 223 -10.50 -7.21 16.36
CA ALA A 223 -9.93 -6.97 17.69
C ALA A 223 -8.44 -6.62 17.62
N GLU A 224 -7.67 -7.29 16.77
CA GLU A 224 -6.23 -7.01 16.57
C GLU A 224 -6.00 -5.65 15.91
N VAL A 225 -6.78 -5.32 14.88
CA VAL A 225 -6.74 -4.01 14.20
C VAL A 225 -7.14 -2.89 15.18
N MET A 226 -8.18 -3.12 16.00
CA MET A 226 -8.60 -2.17 17.04
C MET A 226 -7.50 -1.94 18.07
N TYR A 227 -6.90 -3.02 18.59
CA TYR A 227 -5.78 -2.91 19.54
C TYR A 227 -4.63 -2.08 18.97
N MET A 228 -4.23 -2.34 17.72
CA MET A 228 -3.17 -1.58 17.06
C MET A 228 -3.56 -0.11 16.85
N ALA A 229 -4.80 0.17 16.46
CA ALA A 229 -5.30 1.52 16.25
C ALA A 229 -5.37 2.33 17.55
N GLU A 230 -5.90 1.74 18.62
CA GLU A 230 -5.94 2.34 19.95
C GLU A 230 -4.54 2.57 20.51
N LEU A 231 -3.62 1.63 20.30
CA LEU A 231 -2.22 1.77 20.69
C LEU A 231 -1.56 2.96 19.98
N VAL A 232 -1.85 3.16 18.69
CA VAL A 232 -1.38 4.35 17.96
C VAL A 232 -1.97 5.63 18.55
N ALA A 233 -3.29 5.65 18.78
CA ALA A 233 -3.97 6.85 19.27
C ALA A 233 -3.53 7.26 20.68
N SER A 234 -3.33 6.29 21.57
CA SER A 234 -3.02 6.50 22.99
C SER A 234 -1.53 6.65 23.27
N GLU A 235 -0.70 5.73 22.74
CA GLU A 235 0.70 5.62 23.10
C GLU A 235 1.64 6.19 22.05
N TYR A 236 1.19 6.38 20.79
CA TYR A 236 2.03 6.85 19.67
C TYR A 236 1.43 8.03 18.89
N GLY A 237 0.53 8.79 19.50
CA GLY A 237 -0.22 9.83 18.81
C GLY A 237 0.65 10.92 18.16
N ASP A 238 1.84 11.16 18.73
CA ASP A 238 2.86 12.11 18.27
C ASP A 238 3.85 11.53 17.25
N VAL A 239 3.90 10.21 17.07
CA VAL A 239 4.81 9.58 16.09
C VAL A 239 4.37 9.98 14.69
N THR A 240 5.29 10.50 13.87
CA THR A 240 5.02 10.73 12.45
C THR A 240 4.89 9.40 11.71
N VAL A 241 3.75 9.16 11.06
CA VAL A 241 3.46 7.88 10.39
C VAL A 241 3.41 8.00 8.86
N PHE A 242 2.34 8.58 8.31
CA PHE A 242 2.07 8.64 6.88
C PHE A 242 2.03 10.09 6.42
N ARG A 243 2.71 10.39 5.30
CA ARG A 243 2.77 11.74 4.69
C ARG A 243 3.13 12.87 5.67
N GLY A 244 3.85 12.56 6.74
CA GLY A 244 4.23 13.54 7.76
C GLY A 244 3.20 13.78 8.86
N GLN A 245 2.04 13.11 8.83
CA GLN A 245 1.00 13.28 9.84
C GLN A 245 1.36 12.59 11.16
N PRO A 246 0.99 13.18 12.32
CA PRO A 246 1.01 12.50 13.61
C PRO A 246 0.07 11.29 13.63
N GLY A 247 0.49 10.20 14.28
CA GLY A 247 -0.25 8.95 14.34
C GLY A 247 -1.66 9.12 14.91
N GLY A 248 -1.83 10.00 15.90
CA GLY A 248 -3.11 10.23 16.55
C GLY A 248 -4.15 10.86 15.63
N GLU A 249 -3.72 11.65 14.65
CA GLU A 249 -4.59 12.19 13.59
C GLU A 249 -4.80 11.14 12.48
N ALA A 250 -3.70 10.53 12.02
CA ALA A 250 -3.71 9.62 10.88
C ALA A 250 -4.53 8.33 11.13
N ILE A 251 -4.66 7.89 12.40
CA ILE A 251 -5.39 6.67 12.74
C ILE A 251 -6.89 6.86 12.92
N GLN A 252 -7.38 8.11 13.04
CA GLN A 252 -8.81 8.38 13.29
C GLN A 252 -9.76 7.75 12.25
N PRO A 253 -9.45 7.76 10.94
CA PRO A 253 -10.30 7.10 9.95
C PRO A 253 -10.43 5.59 10.20
N VAL A 254 -9.36 4.92 10.64
CA VAL A 254 -9.38 3.49 10.97
C VAL A 254 -10.28 3.23 12.18
N LEU A 255 -10.10 3.99 13.27
CA LEU A 255 -10.95 3.87 14.47
C LEU A 255 -12.42 4.11 14.14
N TYR A 256 -12.71 5.15 13.35
CA TYR A 256 -14.07 5.44 12.93
C TYR A 256 -14.71 4.27 12.18
N VAL A 257 -14.00 3.66 11.22
CA VAL A 257 -14.52 2.50 10.48
C VAL A 257 -14.77 1.33 11.43
N LEU A 258 -13.83 1.03 12.32
CA LEU A 258 -13.98 -0.11 13.24
C LEU A 258 -15.18 0.03 14.18
N ASP A 259 -15.47 1.25 14.65
CA ASP A 259 -16.55 1.53 15.59
C ASP A 259 -17.93 1.68 14.93
N ASN A 260 -17.97 2.11 13.66
CA ASN A 260 -19.22 2.55 13.04
C ASN A 260 -19.58 1.82 11.74
N LEU A 261 -18.61 1.24 11.04
CA LEU A 261 -18.80 0.75 9.66
C LEU A 261 -18.31 -0.67 9.40
N ALA A 262 -17.55 -1.26 10.32
CA ALA A 262 -17.19 -2.67 10.24
C ALA A 262 -18.45 -3.55 10.36
N VAL A 263 -18.42 -4.74 9.75
CA VAL A 263 -19.54 -5.69 9.84
C VAL A 263 -19.91 -5.96 11.30
N GLY A 264 -21.21 -5.90 11.59
CA GLY A 264 -21.78 -6.02 12.93
C GLY A 264 -21.87 -4.71 13.72
N GLN A 265 -21.30 -3.61 13.23
CA GLN A 265 -21.50 -2.28 13.82
C GLN A 265 -22.78 -1.63 13.31
N THR A 266 -23.36 -0.74 14.12
CA THR A 266 -24.48 0.09 13.70
C THR A 266 -23.96 1.32 12.97
N ILE A 267 -24.44 1.54 11.75
CA ILE A 267 -24.05 2.71 10.96
C ILE A 267 -24.46 4.01 11.68
N PRO A 268 -23.63 5.05 11.59
CA PRO A 268 -23.97 6.35 12.15
C PRO A 268 -25.07 7.01 11.31
N GLU A 269 -25.81 7.94 11.92
CA GLU A 269 -26.79 8.72 11.18
C GLU A 269 -26.08 9.51 10.07
N ALA A 270 -26.67 9.50 8.87
CA ALA A 270 -26.22 10.30 7.75
C ALA A 270 -27.41 11.05 7.16
N THR A 271 -27.14 12.27 6.70
CA THR A 271 -28.10 13.08 5.97
C THR A 271 -27.48 13.51 4.65
N ALA A 272 -28.27 13.49 3.58
CA ALA A 272 -27.84 13.98 2.29
C ALA A 272 -28.99 14.62 1.53
N GLN A 273 -28.65 15.39 0.51
CA GLN A 273 -29.62 16.00 -0.39
C GLN A 273 -30.11 14.93 -1.37
N ARG A 274 -31.43 14.69 -1.43
CA ARG A 274 -32.00 13.92 -2.53
C ARG A 274 -31.96 14.74 -3.81
N ILE A 275 -31.51 14.14 -4.89
CA ILE A 275 -31.50 14.80 -6.20
C ILE A 275 -32.93 15.16 -6.60
N GLY A 276 -33.17 16.44 -6.91
CA GLY A 276 -34.50 16.99 -7.22
C GLY A 276 -35.50 16.99 -6.05
N GLY A 277 -35.07 16.72 -4.81
CA GLY A 277 -35.94 16.57 -3.64
C GLY A 277 -35.51 17.40 -2.43
N ASP A 278 -35.92 16.95 -1.25
CA ASP A 278 -35.52 17.54 0.04
C ASP A 278 -34.32 16.80 0.64
N GLN A 279 -33.81 17.34 1.74
CA GLN A 279 -32.80 16.66 2.56
C GLN A 279 -33.44 15.43 3.24
N GLU A 280 -32.78 14.28 3.12
CA GLU A 280 -33.20 13.01 3.70
C GLU A 280 -32.18 12.53 4.73
N SER A 281 -32.59 11.56 5.56
CA SER A 281 -31.76 10.98 6.62
C SER A 281 -31.89 9.47 6.64
N LEU A 282 -30.83 8.74 6.98
CA LEU A 282 -30.84 7.26 6.98
C LEU A 282 -31.90 6.70 7.92
N SER A 283 -32.17 7.39 9.02
CA SER A 283 -33.26 7.09 9.96
C SER A 283 -34.64 6.98 9.30
N GLN A 284 -34.89 7.67 8.18
CA GLN A 284 -36.16 7.60 7.45
C GLN A 284 -36.39 6.21 6.82
N TYR A 285 -35.32 5.44 6.59
CA TYR A 285 -35.38 4.13 5.96
C TYR A 285 -35.23 2.95 6.92
N ARG A 286 -35.16 3.20 8.24
CA ARG A 286 -35.16 2.15 9.26
C ARG A 286 -36.37 1.22 9.06
N GLY A 287 -36.17 -0.07 9.35
CA GLY A 287 -37.14 -1.11 9.01
C GLY A 287 -36.90 -1.76 7.64
N ASN A 288 -36.09 -1.15 6.77
CA ASN A 288 -35.65 -1.74 5.51
C ASN A 288 -34.20 -2.22 5.60
N VAL A 289 -33.88 -3.29 4.89
CA VAL A 289 -32.50 -3.61 4.50
C VAL A 289 -32.09 -2.60 3.43
N LEU A 290 -30.94 -1.93 3.60
CA LEU A 290 -30.47 -0.94 2.63
C LEU A 290 -29.21 -1.43 1.93
N LEU A 291 -29.15 -1.22 0.62
CA LEU A 291 -27.92 -1.21 -0.15
C LEU A 291 -27.52 0.26 -0.37
N LEU A 292 -26.42 0.67 0.24
CA LEU A 292 -25.80 1.98 0.04
C LEU A 292 -24.74 1.83 -1.05
N ASP A 293 -24.89 2.54 -2.16
CA ASP A 293 -24.00 2.48 -3.33
C ASP A 293 -23.30 3.82 -3.53
N PHE A 294 -22.02 3.92 -3.13
CA PHE A 294 -21.19 5.07 -3.41
C PHE A 294 -20.65 5.00 -4.84
N TRP A 295 -20.98 6.00 -5.65
CA TRP A 295 -20.68 5.98 -7.09
C TRP A 295 -20.41 7.38 -7.66
N ALA A 296 -20.01 7.44 -8.93
CA ALA A 296 -19.91 8.69 -9.69
C ALA A 296 -20.17 8.48 -11.19
N THR A 297 -20.60 9.54 -11.90
CA THR A 297 -20.93 9.47 -13.34
C THR A 297 -19.73 9.12 -14.23
N TRP A 298 -18.51 9.43 -13.78
CA TRP A 298 -17.25 9.12 -14.47
C TRP A 298 -16.67 7.74 -14.08
N CYS A 299 -17.26 7.05 -13.10
CA CYS A 299 -16.80 5.74 -12.63
C CYS A 299 -17.34 4.62 -13.55
N VAL A 300 -16.51 4.18 -14.50
CA VAL A 300 -16.90 3.12 -15.45
C VAL A 300 -17.39 1.83 -14.77
N PRO A 301 -16.72 1.28 -13.73
CA PRO A 301 -17.21 0.08 -13.05
C PRO A 301 -18.56 0.31 -12.34
N CYS A 302 -18.80 1.50 -11.78
CA CYS A 302 -20.08 1.84 -11.15
C CYS A 302 -21.21 1.85 -12.17
N ILE A 303 -20.98 2.42 -13.37
CA ILE A 303 -21.99 2.47 -14.42
C ILE A 303 -22.34 1.04 -14.90
N ALA A 304 -21.34 0.16 -14.93
CA ALA A 304 -21.50 -1.21 -15.37
C ALA A 304 -22.34 -2.06 -14.40
N SER A 305 -22.39 -1.72 -13.10
CA SER A 305 -23.16 -2.45 -12.09
C SER A 305 -24.63 -2.02 -11.98
N LEU A 306 -25.01 -0.86 -12.53
CA LEU A 306 -26.37 -0.33 -12.45
C LEU A 306 -27.48 -1.32 -12.90
N PRO A 307 -27.31 -2.15 -13.97
CA PRO A 307 -28.29 -3.16 -14.33
C PRO A 307 -28.52 -4.22 -13.24
N ASP A 308 -27.46 -4.60 -12.53
CA ASP A 308 -27.55 -5.60 -11.46
C ASP A 308 -28.18 -5.03 -10.20
N ILE A 309 -27.88 -3.78 -9.87
CA ILE A 309 -28.56 -3.04 -8.81
C ILE A 309 -30.05 -2.92 -9.11
N LYS A 310 -30.41 -2.75 -10.40
CA LYS A 310 -31.82 -2.61 -10.82
C LYS A 310 -32.56 -3.92 -10.57
N ARG A 311 -31.96 -5.01 -11.04
CA ARG A 311 -32.45 -6.36 -10.83
C ARG A 311 -32.60 -6.68 -9.34
N LEU A 312 -31.64 -6.27 -8.50
CA LEU A 312 -31.75 -6.41 -7.04
C LEU A 312 -32.95 -5.65 -6.48
N SER A 313 -33.08 -4.37 -6.82
CA SER A 313 -34.19 -3.53 -6.36
C SER A 313 -35.55 -4.09 -6.78
N GLU A 314 -35.67 -4.60 -8.02
CA GLU A 314 -36.90 -5.20 -8.53
C GLU A 314 -37.22 -6.56 -7.86
N THR A 315 -36.19 -7.36 -7.57
CA THR A 315 -36.36 -8.70 -6.99
C THR A 315 -36.64 -8.66 -5.49
N LEU A 316 -36.02 -7.72 -4.78
CA LEU A 316 -36.05 -7.65 -3.32
C LEU A 316 -36.93 -6.52 -2.78
N GLY A 317 -37.39 -5.57 -3.60
CA GLY A 317 -38.13 -4.38 -3.15
C GLY A 317 -39.38 -4.69 -2.33
N ASP A 318 -40.06 -5.81 -2.61
CA ASP A 318 -41.23 -6.27 -1.85
C ASP A 318 -40.88 -6.87 -0.46
N LEU A 319 -39.59 -6.98 -0.11
CA LEU A 319 -39.08 -7.60 1.12
C LEU A 319 -38.52 -6.57 2.12
N ASP A 320 -39.01 -5.33 2.09
CA ASP A 320 -38.46 -4.19 2.83
C ASP A 320 -36.99 -3.97 2.49
N PHE A 321 -36.66 -3.94 1.19
CA PHE A 321 -35.32 -3.65 0.69
C PHE A 321 -35.31 -2.34 -0.10
N GLN A 322 -34.30 -1.50 0.13
CA GLN A 322 -34.15 -0.22 -0.58
C GLN A 322 -32.72 -0.04 -1.06
N VAL A 323 -32.59 0.57 -2.24
CA VAL A 323 -31.30 1.03 -2.78
C VAL A 323 -31.20 2.53 -2.59
N ILE A 324 -30.12 2.98 -1.94
CA ILE A 324 -29.74 4.38 -1.84
C ILE A 324 -28.41 4.54 -2.58
N THR A 325 -28.44 5.12 -3.77
CA THR A 325 -27.21 5.52 -4.45
C THR A 325 -26.73 6.86 -3.90
N ILE A 326 -25.43 7.01 -3.73
CA ILE A 326 -24.78 8.15 -3.09
C ILE A 326 -23.72 8.65 -4.05
N SER A 327 -24.05 9.68 -4.84
CA SER A 327 -23.12 10.27 -5.78
C SER A 327 -22.09 11.15 -5.08
N VAL A 328 -20.83 10.93 -5.45
CA VAL A 328 -19.68 11.75 -5.05
C VAL A 328 -19.15 12.61 -6.21
N ASP A 329 -19.97 12.82 -7.24
CA ASP A 329 -19.65 13.73 -8.34
C ASP A 329 -19.39 15.17 -7.84
N GLU A 330 -18.61 15.93 -8.59
CA GLU A 330 -18.26 17.30 -8.19
C GLU A 330 -19.47 18.24 -8.13
N ASN A 331 -20.45 18.05 -9.01
CA ASN A 331 -21.63 18.90 -9.14
C ASN A 331 -22.90 18.06 -9.31
N VAL A 332 -24.00 18.51 -8.71
CA VAL A 332 -25.29 17.78 -8.75
C VAL A 332 -25.86 17.72 -10.17
N GLU A 333 -25.61 18.74 -10.98
CA GLU A 333 -26.10 18.86 -12.35
C GLU A 333 -25.58 17.73 -13.26
N LEU A 334 -24.35 17.25 -13.02
CA LEU A 334 -23.78 16.12 -13.76
C LEU A 334 -24.59 14.84 -13.51
N VAL A 335 -25.00 14.65 -12.25
CA VAL A 335 -25.79 13.49 -11.84
C VAL A 335 -27.20 13.62 -12.37
N GLU A 336 -27.80 14.80 -12.30
CA GLU A 336 -29.14 15.08 -12.86
C GLU A 336 -29.18 14.78 -14.36
N GLU A 337 -28.25 15.32 -15.15
CA GLU A 337 -28.14 15.06 -16.59
C GLU A 337 -27.96 13.57 -16.90
N PHE A 338 -27.13 12.88 -16.12
CA PHE A 338 -26.94 11.44 -16.26
C PHE A 338 -28.23 10.66 -16.00
N MET A 339 -28.98 11.04 -14.95
CA MET A 339 -30.20 10.37 -14.51
C MET A 339 -31.41 10.66 -15.42
N GLU A 340 -31.45 11.79 -16.14
CA GLU A 340 -32.50 12.06 -17.14
C GLU A 340 -32.60 10.95 -18.19
N SER A 341 -31.46 10.37 -18.57
CA SER A 341 -31.40 9.26 -19.54
C SER A 341 -31.72 7.87 -18.94
N ARG A 342 -31.96 7.80 -17.62
CA ARG A 342 -32.09 6.55 -16.82
C ARG A 342 -33.24 6.61 -15.81
N ALA A 343 -34.32 7.28 -16.19
CA ALA A 343 -35.49 7.50 -15.33
C ALA A 343 -36.20 6.21 -14.86
N ASP A 344 -35.81 5.04 -15.38
CA ASP A 344 -36.33 3.72 -15.01
C ASP A 344 -35.56 3.06 -13.85
N LEU A 345 -34.55 3.72 -13.29
CA LEU A 345 -33.84 3.25 -12.10
C LEU A 345 -34.62 3.62 -10.82
N PRO A 346 -35.17 2.65 -10.06
CA PRO A 346 -36.10 2.90 -8.95
C PRO A 346 -35.42 3.38 -7.64
N TYR A 347 -34.26 4.03 -7.73
CA TYR A 347 -33.41 4.26 -6.56
C TYR A 347 -33.70 5.60 -5.89
N ILE A 348 -33.42 5.63 -4.58
CA ILE A 348 -33.19 6.89 -3.88
C ILE A 348 -31.80 7.36 -4.30
N ASN A 349 -31.68 8.58 -4.83
CA ASN A 349 -30.40 9.11 -5.31
C ASN A 349 -30.01 10.31 -4.46
N TRP A 350 -28.98 10.12 -3.65
CA TRP A 350 -28.38 11.15 -2.83
C TRP A 350 -27.19 11.77 -3.54
N PHE A 351 -27.03 13.08 -3.36
CA PHE A 351 -25.83 13.80 -3.74
C PHE A 351 -25.10 14.28 -2.48
N VAL A 352 -23.82 13.94 -2.38
CA VAL A 352 -22.96 14.41 -1.28
C VAL A 352 -21.73 15.16 -1.79
N GLY A 353 -21.19 14.77 -2.93
CA GLY A 353 -19.97 15.35 -3.49
C GLY A 353 -18.68 14.79 -2.89
N PRO A 354 -17.52 15.07 -3.51
CA PRO A 354 -16.25 14.37 -3.26
C PRO A 354 -15.57 14.79 -1.95
N GLU A 355 -15.91 15.95 -1.40
CA GLU A 355 -15.35 16.45 -0.13
C GLU A 355 -16.34 16.37 1.03
N SER A 356 -17.44 15.63 0.85
CA SER A 356 -18.49 15.55 1.86
C SER A 356 -18.00 14.91 3.16
N LYS A 357 -18.59 15.36 4.27
CA LYS A 357 -18.36 14.71 5.57
C LYS A 357 -18.73 13.24 5.52
N LEU A 358 -19.81 12.87 4.84
CA LEU A 358 -20.23 11.47 4.70
C LEU A 358 -19.14 10.63 4.02
N TYR A 359 -18.67 11.07 2.85
CA TYR A 359 -17.64 10.36 2.09
C TYR A 359 -16.31 10.23 2.86
N ASN A 360 -15.88 11.32 3.49
CA ASN A 360 -14.62 11.38 4.23
C ASN A 360 -14.67 10.60 5.55
N ASP A 361 -15.67 10.83 6.40
CA ASP A 361 -15.81 10.12 7.67
C ASP A 361 -15.93 8.62 7.43
N TRP A 362 -16.75 8.22 6.45
CA TRP A 362 -16.97 6.81 6.15
C TRP A 362 -15.80 6.12 5.46
N SER A 363 -14.70 6.86 5.27
CA SER A 363 -13.43 6.36 4.74
C SER A 363 -13.64 5.58 3.45
N ILE A 364 -14.43 6.15 2.54
CA ILE A 364 -14.65 5.58 1.21
C ILE A 364 -13.39 5.82 0.39
N GLN A 365 -12.61 4.76 0.15
CA GLN A 365 -11.29 4.85 -0.48
C GLN A 365 -11.32 4.63 -2.01
N GLY A 366 -12.44 4.17 -2.56
CA GLY A 366 -12.60 3.86 -3.97
C GLY A 366 -14.05 3.68 -4.36
N LEU A 367 -14.30 3.72 -5.67
CA LEU A 367 -15.63 3.55 -6.24
C LEU A 367 -15.63 2.36 -7.22
N PRO A 368 -16.72 1.58 -7.29
CA PRO A 368 -17.86 1.67 -6.38
C PRO A 368 -17.49 1.21 -4.96
N THR A 369 -18.25 1.64 -3.96
CA THR A 369 -18.26 1.02 -2.64
C THR A 369 -19.70 0.74 -2.24
N TYR A 370 -20.00 -0.51 -1.97
CA TYR A 370 -21.30 -1.00 -1.52
C TYR A 370 -21.26 -1.29 -0.03
N ILE A 371 -22.32 -0.89 0.69
CA ILE A 371 -22.53 -1.24 2.09
C ILE A 371 -23.95 -1.76 2.25
N VAL A 372 -24.09 -2.99 2.74
CA VAL A 372 -25.41 -3.59 3.06
C VAL A 372 -25.66 -3.43 4.55
N VAL A 373 -26.84 -2.92 4.90
CA VAL A 373 -27.24 -2.70 6.29
C VAL A 373 -28.60 -3.32 6.54
N ASP A 374 -28.78 -3.90 7.72
CA ASP A 374 -30.05 -4.49 8.12
C ASP A 374 -31.09 -3.43 8.53
N ARG A 375 -32.27 -3.92 8.93
CA ARG A 375 -33.43 -3.10 9.31
C ARG A 375 -33.18 -2.19 10.52
N ASP A 376 -32.24 -2.55 11.39
CA ASP A 376 -31.87 -1.79 12.58
C ASP A 376 -30.68 -0.85 12.32
N GLY A 377 -30.06 -0.97 11.14
CA GLY A 377 -28.89 -0.20 10.72
C GLY A 377 -27.56 -0.89 11.00
N THR A 378 -27.56 -2.19 11.27
CA THR A 378 -26.32 -2.98 11.46
C THR A 378 -25.70 -3.30 10.10
N VAL A 379 -24.39 -3.08 9.95
CA VAL A 379 -23.65 -3.45 8.73
C VAL A 379 -23.60 -4.96 8.59
N LEU A 380 -24.07 -5.47 7.46
CA LEU A 380 -24.03 -6.88 7.08
C LEU A 380 -22.83 -7.21 6.18
N GLY A 381 -22.39 -6.26 5.36
CA GLY A 381 -21.27 -6.44 4.44
C GLY A 381 -20.83 -5.13 3.77
N LYS A 382 -19.56 -5.08 3.36
CA LYS A 382 -18.97 -3.99 2.58
C LYS A 382 -18.12 -4.57 1.45
N SER A 383 -18.20 -3.99 0.26
CA SER A 383 -17.46 -4.50 -0.90
C SER A 383 -17.25 -3.43 -1.97
N ILE A 384 -16.22 -3.59 -2.80
CA ILE A 384 -16.03 -2.82 -4.05
C ILE A 384 -16.61 -3.54 -5.28
N GLU A 385 -17.06 -4.78 -5.09
CA GLU A 385 -17.75 -5.59 -6.09
C GLU A 385 -19.14 -5.94 -5.58
N LEU A 386 -20.14 -6.02 -6.46
CA LEU A 386 -21.51 -6.32 -6.04
C LEU A 386 -21.72 -7.82 -5.79
N GLU A 387 -21.02 -8.70 -6.50
CA GLU A 387 -21.23 -10.15 -6.45
C GLU A 387 -21.10 -10.79 -5.06
N PRO A 388 -20.11 -10.42 -4.21
CA PRO A 388 -19.98 -10.98 -2.87
C PRO A 388 -21.14 -10.64 -1.90
N LEU A 389 -22.05 -9.75 -2.30
CA LEU A 389 -23.17 -9.28 -1.48
C LEU A 389 -24.52 -9.91 -1.85
N TYR A 390 -24.57 -10.77 -2.88
CA TYR A 390 -25.70 -11.67 -3.14
C TYR A 390 -25.80 -12.76 -2.08
#